data_AF-A0A3A0C1F2-F1
#
_entry.id   AF-A0A3A0C1F2-F1
#
_cell.length_a   1.000
_cell.length_b   1.000
_cell.length_c   1.000
_cell.angle_alpha   90.00
_cell.angle_beta   90.00
_cell.angle_gamma   90.00
#
_symmetry.space_group_name_H-M   'P 1'
#
loop_
_entity.id
_entity.type
_entity.pdbx_description
1 polymer ?
#
loop_
_entity_poly.entity_id
_entity_poly.type
_entity_poly.pdbx_seq_one_letter_code
_entity_poly.pdbx_strand_id
1 'polypeptide(L)'
;MLKITSVTTQQAPRLILEGSVSGPWVAELERVWRTVLQSGATSPVVDLSGITFIAGEGKALLSRMWRDGATLIANGCCTRHIVEEITGGASASPSAGSAAR
;
A
#
# COMPACT_ATOMS: atom_id res chain seq x y z
N MET A 1 6.31 -8.48 13.84
CA MET A 1 5.48 -9.60 13.35
C MET A 1 4.31 -8.98 12.59
N LEU A 2 3.90 -9.59 11.47
CA LEU A 2 2.79 -9.11 10.65
C LEU A 2 1.61 -10.05 10.78
N LYS A 3 0.42 -9.49 10.95
CA LYS A 3 -0.84 -10.21 10.84
C LYS A 3 -1.54 -9.75 9.57
N ILE A 4 -1.89 -10.71 8.72
CA ILE A 4 -2.57 -10.49 7.44
C ILE A 4 -3.96 -11.09 7.55
N THR A 5 -5.00 -10.27 7.42
CA THR A 5 -6.39 -10.72 7.45
C THR A 5 -7.03 -10.46 6.09
N SER A 6 -7.35 -11.54 5.35
CA SER A 6 -8.01 -11.46 4.05
C SER A 6 -9.52 -11.63 4.20
N VAL A 7 -10.26 -10.58 3.84
CA VAL A 7 -11.72 -10.56 3.79
C VAL A 7 -12.13 -10.60 2.33
N THR A 8 -12.43 -11.80 1.82
CA THR A 8 -12.93 -11.97 0.45
C THR A 8 -14.44 -11.71 0.45
N THR A 9 -14.87 -10.57 -0.08
CA THR A 9 -16.29 -10.28 -0.31
C THR A 9 -16.62 -10.45 -1.79
N GLN A 10 -17.91 -10.63 -2.14
CA GLN A 10 -18.34 -10.79 -3.53
C GLN A 10 -18.07 -9.56 -4.42
N GLN A 11 -17.80 -8.38 -3.83
CA GLN A 11 -17.61 -7.13 -4.59
C GLN A 11 -16.15 -6.66 -4.61
N ALA A 12 -15.44 -6.72 -3.48
CA ALA A 12 -14.03 -6.33 -3.41
C ALA A 12 -13.32 -7.07 -2.25
N PRO A 13 -12.18 -7.74 -2.49
CA PRO A 13 -11.39 -8.31 -1.41
C PRO A 13 -10.67 -7.22 -0.64
N ARG A 14 -10.65 -7.35 0.68
CA ARG A 14 -9.94 -6.45 1.59
C ARG A 14 -8.87 -7.19 2.35
N LEU A 15 -7.65 -6.68 2.33
CA LEU A 15 -6.50 -7.16 3.09
C LEU A 15 -6.25 -6.19 4.23
N ILE A 16 -6.40 -6.64 5.48
CA ILE A 16 -6.13 -5.84 6.67
C ILE A 16 -4.80 -6.28 7.25
N LEU A 17 -3.85 -5.33 7.31
CA LEU A 17 -2.49 -5.58 7.78
C LEU A 17 -2.28 -4.92 9.15
N GLU A 18 -1.78 -5.71 10.10
CA GLU A 18 -1.48 -5.25 11.46
C GLU A 18 -0.05 -5.64 11.87
N GLY A 19 0.67 -4.75 12.56
CA GLY A 19 2.03 -4.98 13.02
C GLY A 19 3.11 -4.44 12.06
N SER A 20 4.13 -5.25 11.73
CA SER A 20 5.30 -4.77 10.98
C SER A 20 5.54 -5.52 9.66
N VAL A 21 5.52 -4.78 8.55
CA VAL A 21 5.81 -5.30 7.20
C VAL A 21 7.33 -5.26 6.97
N SER A 22 8.03 -6.30 7.41
CA SER A 22 9.50 -6.40 7.29
C SER A 22 9.98 -7.84 7.16
N GLY A 23 11.10 -8.02 6.46
CA GLY A 23 11.75 -9.31 6.24
C GLY A 23 10.81 -10.34 5.62
N PRO A 24 10.59 -11.52 6.25
CA PRO A 24 9.82 -12.61 5.66
C PRO A 24 8.34 -12.24 5.43
N TRP A 25 7.82 -11.27 6.18
CA TRP A 25 6.43 -10.83 6.06
C TRP A 25 6.13 -10.09 4.76
N VAL A 26 7.15 -9.51 4.12
CA VAL A 26 7.01 -8.89 2.79
C VAL A 26 6.70 -9.98 1.75
N ALA A 27 7.46 -11.07 1.77
CA ALA A 27 7.23 -12.20 0.85
C ALA A 27 5.87 -12.84 1.08
N GLU A 28 5.44 -12.95 2.34
CA GLU A 28 4.12 -13.51 2.65
C GLU A 28 2.97 -12.61 2.17
N LEU A 29 3.10 -11.29 2.37
CA LEU A 29 2.14 -10.33 1.84
C LEU A 29 2.07 -10.37 0.31
N GLU A 30 3.21 -10.52 -0.38
CA GLU A 30 3.23 -10.69 -1.83
C GLU A 30 2.48 -11.96 -2.27
N ARG A 31 2.70 -13.08 -1.57
CA ARG A 31 2.00 -14.34 -1.86
C ARG A 31 0.49 -14.19 -1.76
N VAL A 32 0.00 -13.60 -0.66
CA VAL A 32 -1.43 -13.35 -0.46
C VAL A 32 -1.99 -12.43 -1.55
N TRP A 33 -1.24 -11.37 -1.90
CA TRP A 33 -1.63 -10.45 -2.97
C TRP A 33 -1.81 -11.15 -4.32
N ARG A 34 -0.86 -12.01 -4.70
CA ARG A 34 -0.92 -12.75 -5.97
C ARG A 34 -2.14 -13.67 -6.02
N THR A 35 -2.49 -14.32 -4.91
CA THR A 35 -3.72 -15.12 -4.82
C THR A 35 -4.97 -14.27 -5.04
N VAL A 36 -5.01 -13.06 -4.46
CA VAL A 36 -6.13 -12.13 -4.64
C VAL A 36 -6.27 -11.71 -6.12
N LEU A 37 -5.16 -11.38 -6.78
CA LEU A 37 -5.16 -11.04 -8.21
C LEU A 37 -5.63 -12.21 -9.08
N GLN A 38 -5.16 -13.42 -8.79
CA GLN A 38 -5.55 -14.64 -9.50
C GLN A 38 -7.04 -14.97 -9.32
N SER A 39 -7.67 -14.50 -8.25
CA SER A 39 -9.10 -14.68 -8.02
C SER A 39 -9.99 -13.84 -8.95
N GLY A 40 -9.42 -12.98 -9.82
CA GLY A 40 -10.18 -12.09 -10.70
C GLY A 40 -10.85 -10.92 -9.96
N ALA A 41 -10.37 -10.60 -8.77
CA ALA A 41 -10.90 -9.53 -7.97
C ALA A 41 -10.73 -8.16 -8.63
N THR A 42 -11.79 -7.35 -8.62
CA THR A 42 -11.74 -5.97 -9.09
C THR A 42 -11.53 -5.04 -7.89
N SER A 43 -10.54 -4.16 -7.98
CA SER A 43 -10.22 -3.13 -6.97
C SER A 43 -9.99 -3.65 -5.54
N PRO A 44 -8.92 -4.43 -5.30
CA PRO A 44 -8.60 -4.90 -3.95
C PRO A 44 -8.28 -3.73 -3.02
N VAL A 45 -8.68 -3.84 -1.75
CA VAL A 45 -8.42 -2.82 -0.73
C VAL A 45 -7.36 -3.32 0.24
N VAL A 46 -6.31 -2.55 0.49
CA VAL A 46 -5.24 -2.87 1.45
C VAL A 46 -5.29 -1.86 2.59
N ASP A 47 -5.69 -2.33 3.77
CA ASP A 47 -5.79 -1.54 4.99
C ASP A 47 -4.48 -1.65 5.80
N LEU A 48 -3.83 -0.52 5.97
CA LEU A 48 -2.58 -0.32 6.70
C LEU A 48 -2.82 0.38 8.05
N SER A 49 -4.07 0.44 8.54
CA SER A 49 -4.40 1.13 9.80
C SER A 49 -3.71 0.51 11.01
N GLY A 50 -3.49 -0.80 11.01
CA GLY A 50 -2.83 -1.52 12.10
C GLY A 50 -1.31 -1.60 11.95
N ILE A 51 -0.74 -1.03 10.88
CA ILE A 51 0.69 -1.11 10.64
C ILE A 51 1.45 -0.09 11.48
N THR A 52 2.47 -0.57 12.18
CA THR A 52 3.37 0.25 13.00
C THR A 52 4.71 0.50 12.31
N PHE A 53 5.12 -0.37 11.39
CA PHE A 53 6.40 -0.25 10.68
C PHE A 53 6.36 -0.89 9.29
N ILE A 54 6.99 -0.25 8.31
CA ILE A 54 7.15 -0.76 6.93
C ILE A 54 8.62 -0.63 6.53
N ALA A 55 9.26 -1.75 6.19
CA ALA A 55 10.60 -1.77 5.63
C ALA A 55 10.62 -1.29 4.17
N GLY A 56 11.79 -0.92 3.65
CA GLY A 56 11.95 -0.47 2.25
C GLY A 56 11.38 -1.45 1.22
N GLU A 57 11.64 -2.75 1.41
CA GLU A 57 11.07 -3.84 0.61
C GLU A 57 9.53 -3.85 0.65
N GLY A 58 8.95 -3.61 1.84
CA GLY A 58 7.51 -3.52 2.03
C GLY A 58 6.90 -2.31 1.30
N LYS A 59 7.59 -1.17 1.27
CA LYS A 59 7.17 0.01 0.50
C LYS A 59 7.13 -0.29 -1.00
N ALA A 60 8.17 -0.93 -1.53
CA ALA A 60 8.24 -1.31 -2.94
C ALA A 60 7.08 -2.26 -3.32
N LEU A 61 6.77 -3.22 -2.44
CA LEU A 61 5.63 -4.12 -2.63
C LEU A 61 4.30 -3.36 -2.62
N LEU A 62 4.05 -2.48 -1.64
CA LEU A 62 2.83 -1.67 -1.58
C LEU A 62 2.67 -0.76 -2.81
N SER A 63 3.77 -0.19 -3.31
CA SER A 63 3.76 0.58 -4.56
C SER A 63 3.35 -0.26 -5.75
N ARG A 64 3.86 -1.50 -5.84
CA ARG A 64 3.46 -2.43 -6.89
C ARG A 64 1.97 -2.77 -6.79
N MET A 65 1.45 -3.02 -5.59
CA MET A 65 0.01 -3.27 -5.38
C MET A 65 -0.84 -2.10 -5.86
N TRP A 66 -0.47 -0.86 -5.50
CA TRP A 66 -1.18 0.34 -5.95
C TRP A 66 -1.19 0.46 -7.48
N ARG A 67 -0.05 0.21 -8.13
CA ARG A 67 0.05 0.21 -9.61
C ARG A 67 -0.80 -0.86 -10.28
N ASP A 68 -1.06 -1.97 -9.60
CA ASP A 68 -1.92 -3.06 -10.05
C ASP A 68 -3.42 -2.76 -9.82
N GLY A 69 -3.75 -1.59 -9.24
CA GLY A 69 -5.12 -1.16 -8.99
C GLY A 69 -5.60 -1.34 -7.55
N ALA A 70 -4.70 -1.64 -6.60
CA ALA A 70 -5.04 -1.71 -5.19
C ALA A 70 -5.34 -0.32 -4.61
N THR A 71 -6.37 -0.24 -3.77
CA THR A 71 -6.61 0.93 -2.94
C THR A 71 -5.88 0.78 -1.61
N LEU A 72 -4.90 1.64 -1.34
CA LEU A 72 -4.17 1.67 -0.08
C LEU A 72 -4.89 2.60 0.92
N ILE A 73 -5.30 2.07 2.07
CA ILE A 73 -5.91 2.83 3.16
C ILE A 73 -4.91 2.93 4.31
N ALA A 74 -4.57 4.15 4.73
CA ALA A 74 -3.76 4.40 5.92
C ALA A 74 -4.46 5.39 6.85
N ASN A 75 -4.68 4.96 8.09
CA ASN A 75 -5.29 5.77 9.14
C ASN A 75 -4.27 6.32 10.16
N GLY A 76 -3.06 5.73 10.22
CA GLY A 76 -1.99 6.20 11.11
C GLY A 76 -1.11 7.26 10.46
N CYS A 77 -0.59 8.22 11.23
CA CYS A 77 0.35 9.24 10.73
C CYS A 77 1.58 8.62 10.05
N CYS A 78 2.15 7.56 10.62
CA CYS A 78 3.34 6.89 10.10
C CYS A 78 3.09 6.21 8.75
N THR A 79 1.92 5.58 8.59
CA THR A 79 1.57 4.85 7.37
C THR A 79 1.02 5.77 6.29
N ARG A 80 0.37 6.87 6.67
CA ARG A 80 -0.15 7.89 5.75
C ARG A 80 0.96 8.46 4.87
N HIS A 81 2.05 8.95 5.47
CA HIS A 81 3.17 9.51 4.70
C HIS A 81 3.70 8.50 3.66
N ILE A 82 3.82 7.23 4.05
CA ILE A 82 4.28 6.17 3.15
C ILE A 82 3.29 5.94 2.00
N VAL A 83 1.99 5.93 2.28
CA VAL A 83 0.96 5.82 1.24
C VAL A 83 1.00 7.04 0.33
N GLU A 84 1.13 8.25 0.86
CA GLU A 84 1.24 9.47 0.06
C GLU A 84 2.46 9.44 -0.86
N GLU A 85 3.63 9.01 -0.37
CA GLU A 85 4.81 8.82 -1.23
C GLU A 85 4.56 7.80 -2.34
N ILE A 86 3.84 6.71 -2.02
CA ILE A 86 3.53 5.64 -2.98
C ILE A 86 2.51 6.10 -4.04
N THR A 87 1.46 6.80 -3.62
CA THR A 87 0.40 7.29 -4.52
C THR A 87 0.81 8.56 -5.28
N GLY A 88 2.00 9.08 -5.01
CA GLY A 88 2.51 10.30 -5.62
C GLY A 88 1.77 11.54 -5.12
N GLY A 89 1.28 11.50 -3.87
CA GLY A 89 0.71 12.64 -3.15
C GLY A 89 1.54 13.89 -3.45
N ALA A 90 0.91 14.80 -4.18
CA ALA A 90 1.56 15.87 -4.90
C ALA A 90 2.53 16.65 -4.00
N SER A 91 3.82 16.37 -4.13
CA SER A 91 4.80 17.44 -4.07
C SER A 91 4.54 18.29 -5.31
N ALA A 92 3.57 19.20 -5.18
CA ALA A 92 3.59 20.43 -5.92
C ALA A 92 4.90 21.12 -5.55
N SER A 93 5.96 20.81 -6.29
CA SER A 93 7.05 21.75 -6.44
C SER A 93 6.45 22.95 -7.16
N PRO A 94 6.39 24.15 -6.55
CA PRO A 94 6.22 25.34 -7.35
C PRO A 94 7.53 25.52 -8.11
N SER A 95 7.66 24.85 -9.26
CA SER A 95 8.54 25.29 -10.33
C SER A 95 7.98 26.62 -10.85
N ALA A 96 8.21 27.69 -10.09
CA ALA A 96 8.09 29.05 -10.57
C ALA A 96 9.28 29.26 -11.51
N GLY A 97 9.05 28.95 -12.78
CA GLY A 97 9.92 29.35 -13.86
C GLY A 97 10.02 30.87 -13.94
N SER A 98 11.23 31.33 -14.26
CA SER A 98 11.52 32.42 -15.19
C SER A 98 10.70 33.70 -15.08
N ALA A 99 11.34 34.76 -14.58
CA ALA A 99 11.11 36.10 -15.08
C ALA A 99 12.47 36.75 -15.31
N ALA A 100 12.95 36.64 -16.55
CA ALA A 100 14.00 37.49 -17.10
C ALA A 100 13.58 38.97 -17.02
N ARG A 101 14.47 39.83 -16.52
CA ARG A 101 14.57 41.25 -16.90
C ARG A 101 16.03 41.66 -16.86
#